data_AF-A0A943XGU8-F1
#
_entry.id   AF-A0A943XGU8-F1
#
_cell.length_a   1.000
_cell.length_b   1.000
_cell.length_c   1.000
_cell.angle_alpha   90.00
_cell.angle_beta   90.00
_cell.angle_gamma   90.00
#
_symmetry.space_group_name_H-M   'P 1'
#
loop_
_entity.id
_entity.type
_entity.pdbx_description
1 polymer ?
#
loop_
_entity_poly.entity_id
_entity_poly.type
_entity_poly.pdbx_seq_one_letter_code
_entity_poly.pdbx_strand_id
1 'polypeptide(L)'
;MAVEKHALNKKERALMHVLLNLAEKNDEGVCLVKPLEIFEALPYDYAYTPEELEPMLKGLALDDYLEYISADNHGELTYCITMHQKGLSFARVERAWRKSVYNKLLITVCTAIVSGTIAIIIRYIIAPLIMGKFR
;
A
#
# COMPACT_ATOMS: atom_id res chain seq x y z
N MET A 1 11.50 3.37 17.12
CA MET A 1 10.96 2.01 16.87
C MET A 1 10.70 1.88 15.38
N ALA A 2 11.58 1.17 14.67
CA ALA A 2 11.38 0.86 13.26
C ALA A 2 10.29 -0.20 13.20
N VAL A 3 9.05 0.23 12.95
CA VAL A 3 7.94 -0.70 12.67
C VAL A 3 8.33 -1.44 11.39
N GLU A 4 8.52 -2.74 11.52
CA GLU A 4 8.83 -3.64 10.43
C GLU A 4 7.77 -3.47 9.35
N LYS A 5 8.18 -2.91 8.21
CA LYS A 5 7.29 -2.64 7.11
C LYS A 5 7.10 -3.94 6.34
N HIS A 6 6.31 -4.86 6.89
CA HIS A 6 5.76 -5.97 6.11
C HIS A 6 4.82 -5.33 5.07
N ALA A 7 5.37 -5.13 3.88
CA ALA A 7 4.64 -4.60 2.76
C ALA A 7 3.74 -5.72 2.26
N LEU A 8 2.44 -5.67 2.60
CA LEU A 8 1.45 -6.61 2.07
C LEU A 8 1.73 -6.90 0.61
N ASN A 9 1.67 -8.17 0.24
CA ASN A 9 1.77 -8.57 -1.15
C ASN A 9 0.63 -7.93 -1.95
N LYS A 10 0.79 -7.81 -3.27
CA LYS A 10 -0.22 -7.19 -4.14
C LYS A 10 -1.61 -7.84 -3.98
N LYS A 11 -1.63 -9.17 -3.86
CA LYS A 11 -2.85 -9.96 -3.63
C LYS A 11 -3.50 -9.65 -2.28
N GLU A 12 -2.72 -9.70 -1.19
CA GLU A 12 -3.20 -9.38 0.18
C GLU A 12 -3.69 -7.94 0.30
N ARG A 13 -3.01 -7.00 -0.35
CA ARG A 13 -3.43 -5.60 -0.41
C ARG A 13 -4.78 -5.44 -1.12
N ALA A 14 -4.98 -6.14 -2.24
CA ALA A 14 -6.27 -6.14 -2.93
C ALA A 14 -7.37 -6.76 -2.06
N LEU A 15 -7.08 -7.89 -1.40
CA LEU A 15 -7.99 -8.52 -0.45
C LEU A 15 -8.35 -7.56 0.70
N MET A 16 -7.37 -6.89 1.29
CA MET A 16 -7.58 -5.91 2.35
C MET A 16 -8.50 -4.76 1.92
N HIS A 17 -8.35 -4.25 0.70
CA HIS A 17 -9.27 -3.23 0.16
C HIS A 17 -10.70 -3.75 0.02
N VAL A 18 -10.87 -4.97 -0.48
CA VAL A 18 -12.19 -5.60 -0.61
C VAL A 18 -12.84 -5.76 0.76
N LEU A 19 -12.12 -6.35 1.72
CA LEU A 19 -12.62 -6.57 3.08
C LEU A 19 -12.95 -5.25 3.77
N LEU A 20 -12.13 -4.21 3.59
CA LEU A 20 -12.41 -2.89 4.16
C LEU A 20 -13.68 -2.28 3.56
N ASN A 21 -13.86 -2.35 2.25
CA ASN A 21 -15.08 -1.86 1.59
C ASN A 21 -16.32 -2.63 2.02
N LEU A 22 -16.20 -3.93 2.29
CA LEU A 22 -17.29 -4.76 2.80
C LEU A 22 -17.60 -4.44 4.27
N ALA A 23 -16.58 -4.21 5.10
CA ALA A 23 -16.71 -3.83 6.50
C ALA A 23 -17.27 -2.40 6.69
N GLU A 24 -16.90 -1.46 5.81
CA GLU A 24 -17.42 -0.08 5.83
C GLU A 24 -18.93 -0.02 5.58
N LYS A 25 -19.53 -1.02 4.92
CA LYS A 25 -20.99 -1.06 4.69
C LYS A 25 -21.80 -1.34 5.97
N ASN A 26 -21.17 -1.91 7.00
CA ASN A 26 -21.84 -2.36 8.22
C ASN A 26 -21.56 -1.47 9.45
N ASP A 27 -20.97 -0.28 9.25
CA ASP A 27 -20.66 0.77 10.24
C ASP A 27 -19.69 0.39 11.40
N GLU A 28 -19.66 -0.86 11.86
CA GLU A 28 -18.86 -1.30 13.01
C GLU A 28 -17.49 -1.89 12.63
N GLY A 29 -17.14 -1.89 11.33
CA GLY A 29 -15.90 -2.52 10.86
C GLY A 29 -15.92 -4.06 10.96
N VAL A 30 -17.12 -4.64 11.09
CA VAL A 30 -17.34 -6.09 11.12
C VAL A 30 -18.08 -6.49 9.85
N CYS A 31 -17.65 -7.57 9.20
CA CYS A 31 -18.37 -8.15 8.08
C CYS A 31 -18.45 -9.68 8.16
N LEU A 32 -19.60 -10.19 7.77
CA LEU A 32 -19.84 -11.61 7.53
C LEU A 32 -19.83 -11.82 6.03
N VAL A 33 -18.89 -12.61 5.53
CA VAL A 33 -18.66 -12.77 4.10
C VAL A 33 -18.41 -14.22 3.75
N LYS A 34 -18.97 -14.66 2.62
CA LYS A 34 -18.68 -15.98 2.07
C LYS A 34 -17.40 -15.94 1.24
N PRO A 35 -16.65 -17.05 1.12
CA PRO A 35 -15.49 -17.13 0.24
C PRO A 35 -15.83 -16.67 -1.20
N LEU A 36 -16.99 -17.10 -1.72
CA LEU A 36 -17.45 -16.73 -3.06
C LEU A 36 -17.61 -15.21 -3.23
N GLU A 37 -18.23 -14.53 -2.25
CA GLU A 37 -18.43 -13.08 -2.27
C GLU A 37 -17.11 -12.32 -2.23
N ILE A 38 -16.11 -12.85 -1.51
CA ILE A 38 -14.75 -12.30 -1.54
C ILE A 38 -14.17 -12.41 -2.95
N PHE A 39 -14.25 -13.59 -3.59
CA PHE A 39 -13.73 -13.79 -4.94
C PHE A 39 -14.44 -12.95 -6.00
N GLU A 40 -15.74 -12.73 -5.88
CA GLU A 40 -16.50 -11.85 -6.78
C GLU A 40 -16.10 -10.37 -6.65
N ALA A 41 -15.74 -9.93 -5.44
CA ALA A 41 -15.31 -8.57 -5.19
C ALA A 41 -13.82 -8.32 -5.47
N LEU A 42 -13.01 -9.38 -5.58
CA LEU A 42 -11.59 -9.27 -5.90
C LEU A 42 -11.37 -8.82 -7.35
N PRO A 43 -10.38 -7.94 -7.60
CA PRO A 43 -10.08 -7.49 -8.96
C PRO A 43 -9.50 -8.63 -9.81
N TYR A 44 -9.98 -8.79 -11.04
CA TYR A 44 -9.50 -9.82 -11.97
C TYR A 44 -8.03 -9.66 -12.43
N ASP A 45 -7.34 -8.60 -11.98
CA ASP A 45 -5.94 -8.32 -12.28
C ASP A 45 -4.98 -9.41 -11.77
N TYR A 46 -5.42 -10.24 -10.82
CA TYR A 46 -4.63 -11.33 -10.25
C TYR A 46 -5.38 -12.66 -10.32
N ALA A 47 -4.66 -13.74 -10.62
CA ALA A 47 -5.19 -15.09 -10.46
C ALA A 47 -5.21 -15.45 -8.98
N TYR A 48 -6.40 -15.57 -8.41
CA TYR A 48 -6.63 -16.03 -7.04
C TYR A 48 -7.04 -17.49 -7.08
N THR A 49 -6.43 -18.32 -6.23
CA THR A 49 -6.90 -19.70 -6.03
C THR A 49 -7.60 -19.82 -4.68
N PRO A 50 -8.60 -20.73 -4.55
CA PRO A 50 -9.30 -20.96 -3.28
C PRO A 50 -8.36 -21.30 -2.12
N GLU A 51 -7.29 -22.04 -2.40
CA GLU A 51 -6.31 -22.47 -1.40
C GLU A 51 -5.42 -21.33 -0.89
N GLU A 52 -5.32 -20.23 -1.64
CA GLU A 52 -4.56 -19.04 -1.25
C GLU A 52 -5.35 -18.10 -0.31
N LEU A 53 -6.68 -18.23 -0.24
CA LEU A 53 -7.50 -17.31 0.56
C LEU A 53 -7.20 -17.42 2.06
N GLU A 54 -7.20 -18.63 2.58
CA GLU A 54 -6.92 -18.92 3.99
C GLU A 54 -5.53 -18.39 4.44
N PRO A 55 -4.41 -18.67 3.73
CA PRO A 55 -3.11 -18.13 4.11
C PRO A 55 -3.03 -16.60 3.95
N MET A 56 -3.73 -15.99 2.98
CA MET A 56 -3.78 -14.52 2.87
C MET A 56 -4.53 -13.89 4.05
N LEU A 57 -5.69 -14.45 4.46
CA LEU A 57 -6.42 -14.00 5.64
C LEU A 57 -5.57 -14.13 6.91
N LYS A 58 -4.87 -15.26 7.05
CA LYS A 58 -3.93 -15.48 8.14
C LYS A 58 -2.77 -14.47 8.12
N GLY A 59 -2.23 -14.14 6.96
CA GLY A 59 -1.20 -13.11 6.80
C GLY A 59 -1.69 -11.74 7.28
N LEU A 60 -2.89 -11.33 6.85
CA LEU A 60 -3.53 -10.09 7.29
C LEU A 60 -3.80 -10.06 8.80
N ALA A 61 -4.17 -11.19 9.38
CA ALA A 61 -4.41 -11.33 10.82
C ALA A 61 -3.10 -11.26 11.63
N LEU A 62 -2.04 -11.93 11.17
CA LEU A 62 -0.71 -11.85 11.79
C LEU A 62 -0.14 -10.43 11.76
N ASP A 63 -0.44 -9.69 10.70
CA ASP A 63 -0.04 -8.29 10.57
C ASP A 63 -0.95 -7.32 11.35
N ASP A 64 -1.88 -7.81 12.19
CA ASP A 64 -2.76 -7.02 13.05
C ASP A 64 -3.70 -6.06 12.27
N TYR A 65 -4.04 -6.39 11.02
CA TYR A 65 -5.03 -5.62 10.26
C TYR A 65 -6.47 -6.00 10.61
N LEU A 66 -6.69 -7.29 10.90
CA LEU A 66 -8.01 -7.85 11.15
C LEU A 66 -7.92 -9.10 12.03
N GLU A 67 -9.06 -9.52 12.57
CA GLU A 67 -9.29 -10.84 13.13
C GLU A 67 -10.35 -11.54 12.27
N TYR A 68 -10.26 -12.87 12.12
CA TYR A 68 -11.27 -13.63 11.41
C TYR A 68 -11.61 -14.95 12.10
N ILE A 69 -12.86 -15.35 11.99
CA ILE A 69 -13.40 -16.62 12.51
C ILE A 69 -14.13 -17.31 11.38
N SER A 70 -13.78 -18.57 11.11
CA SER A 70 -14.54 -19.44 10.22
C SER A 70 -15.73 -20.05 10.97
N ALA A 71 -16.95 -19.79 10.50
CA ALA A 71 -18.16 -20.41 11.01
C ALA A 71 -18.83 -21.22 9.90
N ASP A 72 -19.37 -22.38 10.28
CA ASP A 72 -20.30 -23.12 9.42
C ASP A 72 -21.70 -22.57 9.66
N ASN A 73 -22.28 -21.94 8.66
CA ASN A 73 -23.64 -21.44 8.70
C ASN A 73 -24.48 -22.24 7.71
N HIS A 74 -25.29 -23.17 8.23
CA HIS A 74 -26.21 -23.98 7.43
C HIS A 74 -25.53 -24.84 6.34
N GLY A 75 -24.30 -25.31 6.59
CA GLY A 75 -23.52 -26.11 5.64
C GLY A 75 -22.67 -25.27 4.68
N GLU A 76 -22.68 -23.94 4.84
CA GLU A 76 -21.86 -23.02 4.05
C GLU A 76 -20.81 -22.32 4.91
N LEU A 77 -19.55 -22.43 4.49
CA LEU A 77 -18.42 -21.76 5.13
C LEU A 77 -18.60 -20.24 5.02
N THR A 78 -18.65 -19.57 6.17
CA THR A 78 -18.74 -18.11 6.28
C THR A 78 -17.61 -17.59 7.16
N TYR A 79 -16.98 -16.50 6.75
CA TYR A 79 -15.98 -15.80 7.56
C TYR A 79 -16.60 -14.61 8.26
N CYS A 80 -16.48 -14.57 9.58
CA CYS A 80 -16.71 -13.37 10.37
C CYS A 80 -15.38 -12.64 10.48
N ILE A 81 -15.29 -11.44 9.91
CA ILE A 81 -14.09 -10.62 9.85
C ILE A 81 -14.33 -9.34 10.66
N THR A 82 -13.41 -9.07 11.58
CA THR A 82 -13.44 -7.88 12.44
C THR A 82 -12.19 -7.05 12.15
N MET A 83 -12.37 -5.82 11.70
CA MET A 83 -11.25 -4.93 11.38
C MET A 83 -10.64 -4.31 12.63
N HIS A 84 -9.32 -4.31 12.71
CA HIS A 84 -8.59 -3.55 13.73
C HIS A 84 -8.40 -2.09 13.29
N GLN A 85 -7.96 -1.23 14.22
CA GLN A 85 -7.65 0.18 13.94
C GLN A 85 -6.62 0.34 12.81
N LYS A 86 -5.64 -0.56 12.73
CA LYS A 86 -4.64 -0.60 11.66
C LYS A 86 -5.29 -0.92 10.30
N GLY A 87 -6.29 -1.81 10.29
CA GLY A 87 -7.07 -2.15 9.11
C GLY A 87 -7.98 -1.02 8.63
N LEU A 88 -8.72 -0.39 9.53
CA LEU A 88 -9.61 0.75 9.21
C LEU A 88 -8.85 1.97 8.71
N SER A 89 -7.63 2.19 9.18
CA SER A 89 -6.78 3.28 8.72
C SER A 89 -5.99 2.95 7.45
N PHE A 90 -6.04 1.71 6.95
CA PHE A 90 -5.26 1.22 5.81
C PHE A 90 -5.42 2.09 4.56
N ALA A 91 -6.67 2.35 4.13
CA ALA A 91 -6.95 3.15 2.95
C ALA A 91 -6.42 4.60 3.07
N ARG A 92 -6.43 5.17 4.28
CA ARG A 92 -5.91 6.53 4.53
C ARG A 92 -4.39 6.54 4.48
N VAL A 93 -3.75 5.59 5.16
CA VAL A 93 -2.29 5.44 5.21
C VAL A 93 -1.73 5.20 3.82
N GLU A 94 -2.39 4.38 3.01
CA GLU A 94 -1.93 4.08 1.66
C GLU A 94 -2.01 5.29 0.72
N ARG A 95 -3.11 6.05 0.75
CA ARG A 95 -3.22 7.31 0.00
C ARG A 95 -2.15 8.32 0.43
N ALA A 96 -1.91 8.44 1.74
CA ALA A 96 -0.87 9.30 2.28
C ALA A 96 0.54 8.86 1.83
N TRP A 97 0.80 7.56 1.82
CA TRP A 97 2.07 7.01 1.35
C TRP A 97 2.31 7.30 -0.13
N ARG A 98 1.32 7.07 -1.01
CA ARG A 98 1.44 7.39 -2.45
C ARG A 98 1.76 8.87 -2.69
N LYS A 99 1.06 9.77 -1.99
CA LYS A 99 1.35 11.22 -2.05
C LYS A 99 2.76 11.55 -1.54
N SER A 100 3.20 10.91 -0.46
CA SER A 100 4.56 11.10 0.07
C SER A 100 5.63 10.66 -0.92
N VAL A 101 5.45 9.52 -1.59
CA VAL A 101 6.37 9.03 -2.63
C VAL A 101 6.42 10.00 -3.81
N TYR A 102 5.26 10.46 -4.29
CA TYR A 102 5.20 11.46 -5.36
C TYR A 102 5.90 12.77 -4.99
N ASN A 103 5.62 13.30 -3.79
CA ASN A 103 6.26 14.54 -3.32
C ASN A 103 7.77 14.38 -3.17
N LYS A 104 8.23 13.24 -2.65
CA LYS A 104 9.67 12.95 -2.56
C LYS A 104 10.32 12.88 -3.94
N LEU A 105 9.67 12.23 -4.90
CA LEU A 105 10.16 12.16 -6.28
C LEU A 105 10.28 13.55 -6.90
N LEU A 106 9.27 14.41 -6.71
CA LEU A 106 9.26 15.79 -7.19
C LEU A 106 10.44 16.58 -6.60
N ILE A 107 10.65 16.50 -5.28
CA ILE A 107 11.76 17.17 -4.60
C ILE A 107 13.11 16.68 -5.13
N THR A 108 13.27 15.36 -5.35
CA THR A 108 14.50 14.79 -5.91
C THR A 108 14.78 15.34 -7.31
N VAL A 109 13.75 15.43 -8.17
CA VAL A 109 13.89 15.97 -9.53
C VAL A 109 14.27 17.46 -9.49
N CYS A 110 13.59 18.28 -8.68
CA CYS A 110 13.93 19.70 -8.52
C CYS A 110 15.38 19.88 -8.04
N THR A 111 15.79 19.09 -7.04
CA THR A 111 17.15 19.16 -6.49
C THR A 111 18.20 18.76 -7.52
N ALA A 112 17.92 17.76 -8.36
CA ALA A 112 18.82 17.34 -9.44
C ALA A 112 18.96 18.41 -10.53
N ILE A 113 17.89 19.14 -10.85
CA ILE A 113 17.95 20.26 -11.80
C ILE A 113 18.81 21.40 -11.22
N VAL A 114 18.59 21.76 -9.95
CA VAL A 114 19.37 22.83 -9.29
C VAL A 114 20.86 22.45 -9.21
N SER A 115 21.19 21.23 -8.80
CA SER A 115 22.59 20.80 -8.74
C SER A 115 23.25 20.74 -10.13
N GLY A 116 22.51 20.26 -11.14
CA GLY A 116 22.98 20.23 -12.53
C GLY A 116 23.24 21.62 -13.11
N THR A 117 22.34 22.59 -12.87
CA THR A 117 22.51 23.97 -13.35
C THR A 117 23.73 24.65 -12.73
N ILE A 118 23.97 24.48 -11.43
CA ILE A 118 25.17 25.00 -10.76
C ILE A 118 26.45 24.43 -11.38
N ALA A 119 26.49 23.12 -11.64
CA ALA A 119 27.64 22.48 -12.27
C ALA A 119 27.93 23.02 -13.69
N ILE A 120 26.89 23.28 -14.48
CA ILE A 120 27.00 23.89 -15.81
C ILE A 120 27.55 25.32 -15.72
N ILE A 121 27.04 26.13 -14.79
CA ILE A 121 27.49 27.52 -14.59
C ILE A 121 28.98 27.56 -14.22
N ILE A 122 29.42 26.69 -13.31
CA ILE A 122 30.83 26.61 -12.93
C ILE A 122 31.69 26.27 -14.15
N ARG A 123 31.25 25.31 -14.97
CA ARG A 123 32.03 24.84 -16.13
C ARG A 123 32.10 25.86 -17.27
N TYR A 124 31.03 26.62 -17.52
CA TYR A 124 30.95 27.52 -18.67
C TYR A 124 31.24 28.98 -18.37
N ILE A 125 31.10 29.44 -17.12
CA ILE A 125 31.33 30.84 -16.75
C ILE A 125 32.57 30.95 -15.88
N ILE A 126 32.63 30.22 -14.77
CA ILE A 126 33.70 30.39 -13.78
C ILE A 126 35.02 29.80 -14.29
N ALA A 127 35.02 28.61 -14.88
CA ALA A 127 36.22 27.98 -15.42
C ALA A 127 36.94 28.84 -16.49
N PRO A 128 36.26 29.39 -17.53
CA PRO A 128 36.93 30.26 -18.49
C PRO A 128 37.31 31.63 -17.93
N LEU A 129 36.58 32.17 -16.94
CA LEU A 129 36.96 33.42 -16.27
C LEU A 129 38.27 33.26 -15.47
N ILE A 130 38.46 32.12 -14.81
CA ILE A 130 39.68 31.82 -14.05
C ILE A 130 40.85 31.50 -15.00
N MET A 131 40.65 30.69 -16.04
CA MET A 131 41.70 30.38 -17.03
C MET A 131 42.08 31.59 -17.89
N GLY A 132 41.12 32.43 -18.26
CA GLY A 132 41.37 33.66 -19.04
C GLY A 132 42.10 34.74 -18.26
N LYS A 133 42.10 34.68 -16.93
CA LYS A 133 42.83 35.62 -16.05
C LYS A 133 44.30 35.23 -15.82
N PHE A 134 44.72 34.04 -16.26
CA PHE A 134 46.10 33.52 -16.13
C PHE A 134 46.91 33.58 -17.43
N ARG A 135 46.44 34.30 -18.46
CA ARG A 135 47.18 34.51 -19.71
C ARG A 135 47.51 35.99 -19.93
#